data_AF-A0A1C6ULB7-F1
#
_entry.id   AF-A0A1C6ULB7-F1
#
_cell.length_a   1.000
_cell.length_b   1.000
_cell.length_c   1.000
_cell.angle_alpha   90.00
_cell.angle_beta   90.00
_cell.angle_gamma   90.00
#
_symmetry.space_group_name_H-M   'P 1'
#
loop_
_entity.id
_entity.type
_entity.pdbx_description
1 polymer ?
#
loop_
_entity_poly.entity_id
_entity_poly.type
_entity_poly.pdbx_seq_one_letter_code
_entity_poly.pdbx_strand_id
1 'polypeptide(L)'
;MKRNGVPVRVTGIVDPVEPVPTALRPAGRELVAADRPEWIDTVGRSDAEVVGALDRHVAENGCDAVLVASGPAHHETYSRWGLQRGINVLCDKPPVLMPDASWDREQAAAIWTTFDEHLALERAAVRERADYLFGTPLRRRALTPFLSIATHLDEVHRRTGEGITFLNAIVNGGLHRFPIEFLKGGAHGYLEGVGGLAHSSYHYVDTLGWYLQMARGRAAKLRVSLSYVNRVRDYLAGRRYQQLMELTGERDLALEDVELPARTLACELDFSFVVQVLDAQNVPIGVITYTSNHSTYAPRENGYEKEVLNPANEKSGGRMSQVYLDIHQGMMQNWQLIKNDRVFYGDSITTIRRQHPSLGEEYRKTEYSNAYEEQTITPRQLTQSFILASGGYEVDALHLSHFATLQEQRLAMRLFSAFYELIAEEYQSGPGIVPPAKTLLLDELISPLP
;
A
#
# COMPACT_ATOMS: atom_id res chain seq x y z
N MET A 1 -7.92 -19.07 17.37
CA MET A 1 -6.71 -19.90 17.49
C MET A 1 -6.58 -20.49 18.89
N LYS A 2 -6.07 -19.78 19.91
CA LYS A 2 -5.95 -20.34 21.29
C LYS A 2 -7.23 -20.94 21.88
N ARG A 3 -8.37 -20.24 21.76
CA ARG A 3 -9.68 -20.76 22.20
C ARG A 3 -10.09 -22.07 21.50
N ASN A 4 -9.48 -22.36 20.36
CA ASN A 4 -9.69 -23.58 19.57
C ASN A 4 -8.55 -24.61 19.78
N GLY A 5 -7.73 -24.45 20.83
CA GLY A 5 -6.65 -25.39 21.16
C GLY A 5 -5.36 -25.26 20.35
N VAL A 6 -5.25 -24.27 19.46
CA VAL A 6 -4.02 -24.06 18.68
C VAL A 6 -2.91 -23.52 19.61
N PRO A 7 -1.74 -24.19 19.69
CA PRO A 7 -0.60 -23.78 20.52
C PRO A 7 0.15 -22.60 19.89
N VAL A 8 -0.50 -21.44 19.86
CA VAL A 8 0.07 -20.18 19.36
C VAL A 8 0.34 -19.24 20.53
N ARG A 9 1.46 -18.53 20.49
CA ARG A 9 1.86 -17.53 21.47
C ARG A 9 2.59 -16.38 20.77
N VAL A 10 2.34 -15.15 21.21
CA VAL A 10 3.23 -14.01 20.89
C VAL A 10 4.37 -14.01 21.89
N THR A 11 5.60 -14.21 21.42
CA THR A 11 6.79 -14.25 22.28
C THR A 11 7.44 -12.88 22.45
N GLY A 12 7.43 -12.06 21.40
CA GLY A 12 8.03 -10.73 21.39
C GLY A 12 7.17 -9.70 20.66
N ILE A 13 7.27 -8.44 21.08
CA ILE A 13 6.68 -7.28 20.42
C ILE A 13 7.78 -6.23 20.25
N VAL A 14 7.84 -5.64 19.05
CA VAL A 14 8.69 -4.50 18.73
C VAL A 14 7.78 -3.35 18.32
N ASP A 15 8.00 -2.18 18.92
CA ASP A 15 7.47 -0.92 18.42
C ASP A 15 8.67 0.01 18.15
N PRO A 16 8.95 0.36 16.87
CA PRO A 16 10.11 1.16 16.51
C PRO A 16 9.99 2.63 16.93
N VAL A 17 8.85 3.05 17.49
CA VAL A 17 8.56 4.43 17.90
C VAL A 17 8.32 4.51 19.41
N GLU A 18 7.48 3.62 19.96
CA GLU A 18 7.10 3.61 21.38
C GLU A 18 7.28 2.20 21.99
N PRO A 19 8.49 1.83 22.46
CA PRO A 19 8.87 0.46 22.84
C PRO A 19 7.97 -0.20 23.89
N VAL A 20 7.32 0.59 24.74
CA VAL A 20 6.26 0.15 25.63
C VAL A 20 5.14 1.17 25.55
N PRO A 21 4.04 0.86 24.84
CA PRO A 21 2.97 1.83 24.63
C PRO A 21 2.30 2.18 25.94
N THR A 22 2.12 3.48 26.16
CA THR A 22 1.43 4.05 27.32
C THR A 22 -0.03 3.60 27.43
N ALA A 23 -0.65 3.23 26.30
CA ALA A 23 -2.00 2.66 26.28
C ALA A 23 -2.18 1.62 25.17
N LEU A 24 -2.57 0.40 25.57
CA LEU A 24 -2.99 -0.65 24.64
C LEU A 24 -4.51 -0.67 24.48
N ARG A 25 -4.97 -0.94 23.25
CA ARG A 25 -6.38 -1.28 22.98
C ARG A 25 -6.80 -2.54 23.76
N PRO A 26 -8.10 -2.76 24.07
CA PRO A 26 -8.56 -3.91 24.86
C PRO A 26 -8.00 -5.27 24.38
N ALA A 27 -8.05 -5.54 23.07
CA ALA A 27 -7.50 -6.77 22.50
C ALA A 27 -5.99 -6.93 22.70
N GLY A 28 -5.24 -5.83 22.65
CA GLY A 28 -3.79 -5.83 22.93
C GLY A 28 -3.50 -6.12 24.40
N ARG A 29 -4.29 -5.56 25.33
CA ARG A 29 -4.18 -5.86 26.77
C ARG A 29 -4.44 -7.33 27.07
N GLU A 30 -5.49 -7.91 26.48
CA GLU A 30 -5.79 -9.34 26.61
C GLU A 30 -4.63 -10.21 26.11
N LEU A 31 -4.04 -9.85 24.97
CA LEU A 31 -2.90 -10.57 24.39
C LEU A 31 -1.66 -10.50 25.28
N VAL A 32 -1.26 -9.31 25.71
CA VAL A 32 -0.08 -9.11 26.56
C VAL A 32 -0.25 -9.80 27.91
N ALA A 33 -1.44 -9.75 28.50
CA ALA A 33 -1.73 -10.46 29.75
C ALA A 33 -1.65 -11.99 29.59
N ALA A 34 -2.13 -12.52 28.46
CA ALA A 34 -2.16 -13.96 28.20
C ALA A 34 -0.78 -14.53 27.82
N ASP A 35 -0.03 -13.83 26.99
CA ASP A 35 1.24 -14.32 26.43
C ASP A 35 2.48 -13.84 27.15
N ARG A 36 2.39 -12.70 27.85
CA ARG A 36 3.52 -12.02 28.48
C ARG A 36 4.71 -11.90 27.51
N PRO A 37 4.53 -11.30 26.33
CA PRO A 37 5.61 -11.15 25.38
C PRO A 37 6.69 -10.24 25.94
N GLU A 38 7.93 -10.44 25.49
CA GLU A 38 9.02 -9.49 25.69
C GLU A 38 8.79 -8.25 24.84
N TRP A 39 8.99 -7.06 25.41
CA TRP A 39 9.04 -5.81 24.66
C TRP A 39 10.48 -5.55 24.27
N ILE A 40 10.78 -5.75 22.98
CA ILE A 40 12.13 -5.61 22.45
C ILE A 40 12.30 -4.15 22.04
N ASP A 41 12.97 -3.38 22.88
CA ASP A 41 13.28 -1.99 22.60
C ASP A 41 14.28 -1.87 21.44
N THR A 42 13.90 -1.13 20.40
CA THR A 42 14.73 -0.87 19.22
C THR A 42 14.94 0.62 18.98
N VAL A 43 14.38 1.50 19.82
CA VAL A 43 14.42 2.94 19.57
C VAL A 43 15.84 3.46 19.71
N GLY A 44 16.28 4.20 18.69
CA GLY A 44 17.62 4.79 18.63
C GLY A 44 18.76 3.77 18.46
N ARG A 45 18.45 2.49 18.24
CA ARG A 45 19.43 1.44 17.97
C ARG A 45 19.78 1.40 16.49
N SER A 46 21.02 1.04 16.19
CA SER A 46 21.45 0.70 14.83
C SER A 46 20.85 -0.62 14.35
N ASP A 47 20.79 -0.84 13.04
CA ASP A 47 20.25 -2.08 12.46
C ASP A 47 20.95 -3.34 13.01
N ALA A 48 22.27 -3.28 13.22
CA ALA A 48 23.03 -4.39 13.78
C ALA A 48 22.63 -4.70 15.23
N GLU A 49 22.35 -3.67 16.03
CA GLU A 49 21.87 -3.84 17.41
C GLU A 49 20.43 -4.36 17.45
N VAL A 50 19.58 -3.93 16.53
CA VAL A 50 18.22 -4.45 16.36
C VAL A 50 18.27 -5.94 16.00
N VAL A 51 19.03 -6.31 14.96
CA VAL A 51 19.22 -7.72 14.58
C VAL A 51 19.72 -8.54 15.75
N GLY A 52 20.77 -8.08 16.45
CA GLY A 52 21.30 -8.79 17.61
C GLY A 52 20.29 -8.96 18.76
N ALA A 53 19.38 -8.01 18.96
CA ALA A 53 18.31 -8.13 19.95
C ALA A 53 17.26 -9.17 19.53
N LEU A 54 16.84 -9.14 18.26
CA LEU A 54 15.90 -10.12 17.70
C LEU A 54 16.48 -11.55 17.74
N ASP A 55 17.77 -11.69 17.47
CA ASP A 55 18.47 -12.98 17.49
C ASP A 55 18.48 -13.62 18.87
N ARG A 56 18.80 -12.83 19.90
CA ARG A 56 18.75 -13.29 21.29
C ARG A 56 17.33 -13.73 21.65
N HIS A 57 16.33 -12.91 21.31
CA HIS A 57 14.94 -13.24 21.59
C HIS A 57 14.52 -14.58 20.96
N VAL A 58 14.82 -14.78 19.67
CA VAL A 58 14.45 -16.01 18.96
C VAL A 58 15.24 -17.22 19.46
N ALA A 59 16.52 -17.06 19.81
CA ALA A 59 17.31 -18.15 20.38
C ALA A 59 16.73 -18.66 21.72
N GLU A 60 16.15 -17.78 22.52
CA GLU A 60 15.57 -18.12 23.83
C GLU A 60 14.12 -18.62 23.74
N ASN A 61 13.33 -18.10 22.79
CA ASN A 61 11.88 -18.31 22.76
C ASN A 61 11.37 -19.10 21.53
N GLY A 62 12.18 -19.25 20.49
CA GLY A 62 11.73 -19.71 19.16
C GLY A 62 10.87 -18.66 18.43
N CYS A 63 10.72 -18.82 17.11
CA CYS A 63 9.85 -17.97 16.30
C CYS A 63 9.54 -18.64 14.95
N ASP A 64 8.26 -18.96 14.72
CA ASP A 64 7.80 -19.55 13.46
C ASP A 64 7.40 -18.49 12.40
N ALA A 65 7.01 -17.31 12.88
CA ALA A 65 6.47 -16.23 12.05
C ALA A 65 6.71 -14.84 12.66
N VAL A 66 6.93 -13.87 11.77
CA VAL A 66 7.05 -12.45 12.09
C VAL A 66 5.95 -11.69 11.37
N LEU A 67 5.23 -10.84 12.11
CA LEU A 67 4.21 -9.94 11.56
C LEU A 67 4.77 -8.51 11.56
N VAL A 68 5.13 -8.00 10.39
CA VAL A 68 5.67 -6.65 10.21
C VAL A 68 4.50 -5.71 9.88
N ALA A 69 4.00 -5.01 10.90
CA ALA A 69 2.88 -4.07 10.79
C ALA A 69 3.23 -2.67 11.33
N SER A 70 4.53 -2.35 11.35
CA SER A 70 5.05 -1.03 11.73
C SER A 70 4.76 0.03 10.65
N GLY A 71 5.24 1.26 10.83
CA GLY A 71 5.26 2.22 9.73
C GLY A 71 6.06 1.67 8.53
N PRO A 72 5.67 1.99 7.27
CA PRO A 72 6.34 1.47 6.07
C PRO A 72 7.86 1.66 6.01
N ALA A 73 8.35 2.78 6.55
CA ALA A 73 9.78 3.10 6.61
C ALA A 73 10.61 2.13 7.47
N HIS A 74 9.95 1.30 8.30
CA HIS A 74 10.60 0.29 9.15
C HIS A 74 10.42 -1.13 8.62
N HIS A 75 9.67 -1.33 7.53
CA HIS A 75 9.39 -2.68 7.02
C HIS A 75 10.66 -3.41 6.57
N GLU A 76 11.61 -2.66 6.00
CA GLU A 76 12.88 -3.16 5.48
C GLU A 76 13.65 -3.95 6.56
N THR A 77 13.91 -3.33 7.72
CA THR A 77 14.73 -3.91 8.78
C THR A 77 14.18 -5.25 9.28
N TYR A 78 12.88 -5.29 9.59
CA TYR A 78 12.26 -6.48 10.16
C TYR A 78 11.97 -7.56 9.12
N SER A 79 11.61 -7.18 7.89
CA SER A 79 11.38 -8.14 6.81
C SER A 79 12.69 -8.77 6.34
N ARG A 80 13.76 -7.98 6.18
CA ARG A 80 15.09 -8.48 5.83
C ARG A 80 15.58 -9.48 6.88
N TRP A 81 15.43 -9.16 8.17
CA TRP A 81 15.80 -10.06 9.25
C TRP A 81 15.06 -11.40 9.17
N GLY A 82 13.73 -11.38 9.01
CA GLY A 82 12.93 -12.61 8.85
C GLY A 82 13.35 -13.44 7.64
N LEU A 83 13.55 -12.79 6.48
CA LEU A 83 14.02 -13.40 5.24
C LEU A 83 15.39 -14.08 5.41
N GLN A 84 16.35 -13.39 6.03
CA GLN A 84 17.71 -13.91 6.27
C GLN A 84 17.74 -15.13 7.21
N ARG A 85 16.71 -15.29 8.04
CA ARG A 85 16.60 -16.39 9.00
C ARG A 85 15.65 -17.49 8.55
N GLY A 86 15.08 -17.36 7.36
CA GLY A 86 14.04 -18.27 6.91
C GLY A 86 12.86 -18.31 7.88
N ILE A 87 12.53 -17.23 8.57
CA ILE A 87 11.32 -17.14 9.41
C ILE A 87 10.18 -16.65 8.52
N ASN A 88 8.98 -17.25 8.60
CA ASN A 88 7.86 -16.82 7.77
C ASN A 88 7.54 -15.34 8.03
N VAL A 89 7.37 -14.53 6.99
CA VAL A 89 7.13 -13.08 7.11
C VAL A 89 5.76 -12.71 6.54
N LEU A 90 4.91 -12.12 7.38
CA LEU A 90 3.73 -11.39 6.92
C LEU A 90 4.02 -9.89 7.07
N CYS A 91 4.26 -9.20 5.96
CA CYS A 91 4.60 -7.79 5.96
C CYS A 91 3.45 -6.95 5.40
N ASP A 92 3.04 -5.91 6.13
CA ASP A 92 2.10 -4.91 5.62
C ASP A 92 2.71 -4.14 4.44
N LYS A 93 1.88 -3.36 3.74
CA LYS A 93 2.24 -2.68 2.50
C LYS A 93 2.82 -1.27 2.73
N PRO A 94 3.69 -0.78 1.82
CA PRO A 94 4.47 -1.55 0.83
C PRO A 94 5.51 -2.46 1.51
N PRO A 95 5.95 -3.57 0.88
CA PRO A 95 6.94 -4.47 1.49
C PRO A 95 8.32 -3.82 1.72
N VAL A 96 8.66 -2.79 0.93
CA VAL A 96 9.90 -2.00 1.07
C VAL A 96 9.58 -0.53 0.86
N LEU A 97 10.13 0.32 1.71
CA LEU A 97 10.15 1.77 1.54
C LEU A 97 11.36 2.34 2.28
N MET A 98 12.02 3.31 1.65
CA MET A 98 13.13 4.03 2.27
C MET A 98 12.64 5.35 2.89
N PRO A 99 13.12 5.72 4.09
CA PRO A 99 12.92 7.07 4.63
C PRO A 99 13.39 8.13 3.63
N ASP A 100 12.76 9.30 3.65
CA ASP A 100 13.11 10.48 2.84
C ASP A 100 12.97 10.29 1.31
N ALA A 101 12.37 9.19 0.84
CA ALA A 101 12.20 8.88 -0.58
C ALA A 101 11.36 9.91 -1.38
N SER A 102 10.60 10.77 -0.72
CA SER A 102 9.83 11.83 -1.38
C SER A 102 10.67 13.00 -1.89
N TRP A 103 11.93 13.10 -1.46
CA TRP A 103 12.77 14.26 -1.76
C TRP A 103 14.25 13.93 -1.95
N ASP A 104 14.68 12.75 -1.49
CA ASP A 104 16.01 12.20 -1.73
C ASP A 104 15.98 11.16 -2.87
N ARG A 105 16.73 11.44 -3.94
CA ARG A 105 16.82 10.58 -5.13
C ARG A 105 17.51 9.25 -4.86
N GLU A 106 18.52 9.24 -3.98
CA GLU A 106 19.24 8.01 -3.65
C GLU A 106 18.32 7.08 -2.87
N GLN A 107 17.60 7.62 -1.89
CA GLN A 107 16.60 6.87 -1.12
C GLN A 107 15.45 6.36 -2.00
N ALA A 108 14.96 7.19 -2.93
CA ALA A 108 13.91 6.79 -3.88
C ALA A 108 14.36 5.64 -4.81
N ALA A 109 15.60 5.70 -5.31
CA ALA A 109 16.19 4.65 -6.13
C ALA A 109 16.45 3.37 -5.32
N ALA A 110 16.85 3.51 -4.05
CA ALA A 110 17.14 2.41 -3.16
C ALA A 110 15.91 1.52 -2.87
N ILE A 111 14.67 2.04 -3.02
CA ILE A 111 13.45 1.21 -2.91
C ILE A 111 13.52 -0.01 -3.82
N TRP A 112 13.90 0.18 -5.09
CA TRP A 112 13.94 -0.93 -6.06
C TRP A 112 15.10 -1.90 -5.78
N THR A 113 16.29 -1.37 -5.49
CA THR A 113 17.46 -2.23 -5.23
C THR A 113 17.25 -3.08 -3.97
N THR A 114 16.73 -2.48 -2.90
CA THR A 114 16.39 -3.18 -1.66
C THR A 114 15.29 -4.22 -1.87
N PHE A 115 14.30 -3.93 -2.72
CA PHE A 115 13.28 -4.91 -3.08
C PHE A 115 13.85 -6.10 -3.88
N ASP A 116 14.76 -5.87 -4.83
CA ASP A 116 15.46 -6.95 -5.54
C ASP A 116 16.34 -7.79 -4.59
N GLU A 117 16.93 -7.19 -3.55
CA GLU A 117 17.62 -7.92 -2.48
C GLU A 117 16.66 -8.80 -1.68
N HIS A 118 15.48 -8.29 -1.32
CA HIS A 118 14.45 -9.08 -0.64
C HIS A 118 14.00 -10.27 -1.49
N LEU A 119 13.81 -10.10 -2.80
CA LEU A 119 13.52 -11.19 -3.73
C LEU A 119 14.62 -12.25 -3.76
N ALA A 120 15.88 -11.84 -3.74
CA ALA A 120 17.00 -12.77 -3.70
C ALA A 120 17.02 -13.59 -2.40
N LEU A 121 16.76 -12.95 -1.27
CA LEU A 121 16.65 -13.60 0.04
C LEU A 121 15.44 -14.55 0.11
N GLU A 122 14.27 -14.14 -0.39
CA GLU A 122 13.07 -15.00 -0.44
C GLU A 122 13.35 -16.26 -1.26
N ARG A 123 13.96 -16.10 -2.43
CA ARG A 123 14.36 -17.25 -3.27
C ARG A 123 15.36 -18.17 -2.57
N ALA A 124 16.25 -17.63 -1.75
CA ALA A 124 17.16 -18.45 -0.95
C ALA A 124 16.40 -19.21 0.14
N ALA A 125 15.54 -18.53 0.88
CA ALA A 125 14.72 -19.13 1.93
C ALA A 125 13.79 -20.23 1.39
N VAL A 126 13.14 -20.03 0.24
CA VAL A 126 12.29 -21.05 -0.42
C VAL A 126 13.10 -22.27 -0.87
N ARG A 127 14.36 -22.09 -1.31
CA ARG A 127 15.24 -23.22 -1.68
C ARG A 127 15.66 -24.04 -0.46
N GLU A 128 15.87 -23.40 0.68
CA GLU A 128 16.24 -24.05 1.93
C GLU A 128 15.04 -24.70 2.62
N ARG A 129 13.86 -24.06 2.55
CA ARG A 129 12.60 -24.50 3.14
C ARG A 129 11.44 -24.31 2.16
N ALA A 130 10.95 -25.41 1.58
CA ALA A 130 9.90 -25.38 0.56
C ALA A 130 8.56 -24.81 1.07
N ASP A 131 8.29 -24.88 2.37
CA ASP A 131 7.13 -24.31 3.06
C ASP A 131 7.38 -22.90 3.62
N TYR A 132 8.47 -22.23 3.22
CA TYR A 132 8.69 -20.82 3.55
C TYR A 132 7.61 -19.91 2.94
N LEU A 133 7.07 -19.02 3.76
CA LEU A 133 6.02 -18.07 3.38
C LEU A 133 6.52 -16.62 3.57
N PHE A 134 6.45 -15.84 2.50
CA PHE A 134 6.41 -14.40 2.56
C PHE A 134 5.07 -13.93 1.98
N GLY A 135 4.36 -13.09 2.71
CA GLY A 135 3.06 -12.57 2.26
C GLY A 135 2.90 -11.08 2.54
N THR A 136 2.34 -10.36 1.58
CA THR A 136 1.79 -9.03 1.79
C THR A 136 0.26 -9.08 1.66
N PRO A 137 -0.51 -8.71 2.71
CA PRO A 137 -1.97 -8.72 2.65
C PRO A 137 -2.48 -7.50 1.86
N LEU A 138 -2.65 -7.66 0.55
CA LEU A 138 -3.16 -6.61 -0.32
C LEU A 138 -4.69 -6.70 -0.43
N ARG A 139 -5.38 -5.92 0.43
CA ARG A 139 -6.84 -5.96 0.57
C ARG A 139 -7.59 -5.97 -0.77
N ARG A 140 -7.15 -5.21 -1.77
CA ARG A 140 -7.81 -5.17 -3.10
C ARG A 140 -7.79 -6.52 -3.82
N ARG A 141 -6.72 -7.30 -3.68
CA ARG A 141 -6.62 -8.66 -4.23
C ARG A 141 -7.53 -9.68 -3.52
N ALA A 142 -8.16 -9.31 -2.39
CA ALA A 142 -9.12 -10.15 -1.68
C ALA A 142 -10.58 -9.64 -1.78
N LEU A 143 -10.82 -8.53 -2.49
CA LEU A 143 -12.15 -7.96 -2.66
C LEU A 143 -12.79 -8.46 -3.95
N THR A 144 -13.99 -9.04 -3.85
CA THR A 144 -14.75 -9.61 -4.96
C THR A 144 -14.89 -8.68 -6.17
N PRO A 145 -15.17 -7.37 -6.03
CA PRO A 145 -15.25 -6.47 -7.18
C PRO A 145 -13.94 -6.36 -7.97
N PHE A 146 -12.79 -6.34 -7.28
CA PHE A 146 -11.47 -6.22 -7.91
C PHE A 146 -11.02 -7.56 -8.51
N LEU A 147 -11.25 -8.66 -7.78
CA LEU A 147 -11.02 -10.02 -8.27
C LEU A 147 -11.82 -10.32 -9.53
N SER A 148 -13.10 -9.94 -9.56
CA SER A 148 -13.96 -10.11 -10.73
C SER A 148 -13.36 -9.43 -11.97
N ILE A 149 -12.88 -8.18 -11.83
CA ILE A 149 -12.23 -7.46 -12.92
C ILE A 149 -10.96 -8.20 -13.37
N ALA A 150 -10.06 -8.55 -12.45
CA ALA A 150 -8.83 -9.27 -12.78
C ALA A 150 -9.08 -10.57 -13.55
N THR A 151 -10.03 -11.39 -13.06
CA THR A 151 -10.40 -12.67 -13.69
C THR A 151 -10.90 -12.48 -15.12
N HIS A 152 -11.73 -11.46 -15.38
CA HIS A 152 -12.25 -11.22 -16.74
C HIS A 152 -11.20 -10.58 -17.66
N LEU A 153 -10.29 -9.76 -17.14
CA LEU A 153 -9.15 -9.25 -17.90
C LEU A 153 -8.27 -10.39 -18.41
N ASP A 154 -7.94 -11.33 -17.53
CA ASP A 154 -7.18 -12.53 -17.87
C ASP A 154 -7.95 -13.45 -18.83
N GLU A 155 -9.24 -13.70 -18.61
CA GLU A 155 -10.05 -14.54 -19.50
C GLU A 155 -10.06 -13.99 -20.94
N VAL A 156 -10.33 -12.68 -21.10
CA VAL A 156 -10.34 -12.04 -22.42
C VAL A 156 -8.93 -12.02 -23.03
N HIS A 157 -7.90 -11.80 -22.21
CA HIS A 157 -6.51 -11.84 -22.68
C HIS A 157 -6.16 -13.22 -23.22
N ARG A 158 -6.46 -14.30 -22.48
CA ARG A 158 -6.21 -15.68 -22.91
C ARG A 158 -6.96 -16.04 -24.19
N ARG A 159 -8.16 -15.49 -24.40
CA ARG A 159 -8.98 -15.76 -25.59
C ARG A 159 -8.57 -14.97 -26.84
N THR A 160 -8.05 -13.75 -26.67
CA THR A 160 -7.89 -12.79 -27.78
C THR A 160 -6.46 -12.30 -27.98
N GLY A 161 -5.60 -12.43 -26.97
CA GLY A 161 -4.29 -11.81 -26.91
C GLY A 161 -4.32 -10.29 -26.66
N GLU A 162 -5.51 -9.68 -26.56
CA GLU A 162 -5.66 -8.24 -26.39
C GLU A 162 -5.15 -7.82 -25.00
N GLY A 163 -4.43 -6.71 -24.93
CA GLY A 163 -3.93 -6.13 -23.69
C GLY A 163 -4.74 -4.92 -23.24
N ILE A 164 -4.45 -4.40 -22.05
CA ILE A 164 -5.00 -3.13 -21.59
C ILE A 164 -4.47 -2.00 -22.46
N THR A 165 -5.38 -1.29 -23.12
CA THR A 165 -5.06 -0.14 -23.99
C THR A 165 -5.35 1.19 -23.29
N PHE A 166 -6.23 1.20 -22.28
CA PHE A 166 -6.49 2.37 -21.46
C PHE A 166 -6.84 1.97 -20.03
N LEU A 167 -6.27 2.67 -19.05
CA LEU A 167 -6.67 2.56 -17.65
C LEU A 167 -6.61 3.92 -16.98
N ASN A 168 -7.73 4.43 -16.48
CA ASN A 168 -7.74 5.61 -15.62
C ASN A 168 -8.09 5.23 -14.19
N ALA A 169 -7.25 5.61 -13.24
CA ALA A 169 -7.46 5.40 -11.81
C ALA A 169 -7.43 6.74 -11.07
N ILE A 170 -8.56 7.12 -10.48
CA ILE A 170 -8.70 8.33 -9.67
C ILE A 170 -9.03 7.91 -8.24
N VAL A 171 -8.24 8.39 -7.28
CA VAL A 171 -8.41 8.14 -5.85
C VAL A 171 -8.45 9.48 -5.13
N ASN A 172 -9.59 9.80 -4.53
CA ASN A 172 -9.79 11.02 -3.77
C ASN A 172 -10.10 10.65 -2.31
N GLY A 173 -9.22 11.09 -1.41
CA GLY A 173 -9.26 10.71 0.00
C GLY A 173 -10.01 11.70 0.90
N GLY A 174 -10.11 12.98 0.54
CA GLY A 174 -10.75 13.98 1.40
C GLY A 174 -10.10 14.09 2.79
N LEU A 175 -8.77 14.03 2.88
CA LEU A 175 -8.04 14.09 4.15
C LEU A 175 -7.41 15.48 4.33
N HIS A 176 -8.21 16.43 4.79
CA HIS A 176 -7.69 17.73 5.21
C HIS A 176 -7.12 17.66 6.63
N ARG A 177 -5.89 18.16 6.77
CA ARG A 177 -5.16 18.25 8.03
C ARG A 177 -4.94 19.69 8.45
N PHE A 178 -4.93 19.92 9.75
CA PHE A 178 -4.39 21.14 10.35
C PHE A 178 -2.85 21.04 10.45
N PRO A 179 -2.12 22.18 10.46
CA PRO A 179 -0.65 22.17 10.44
C PRO A 179 -0.03 21.30 11.54
N ILE A 180 -0.50 21.44 12.79
CA ILE A 180 -0.04 20.62 13.93
C ILE A 180 -0.25 19.11 13.74
N GLU A 181 -1.22 18.68 12.93
CA GLU A 181 -1.50 17.26 12.68
C GLU A 181 -0.46 16.59 11.78
N PHE A 182 0.43 17.36 11.13
CA PHE A 182 1.58 16.82 10.41
C PHE A 182 2.74 16.43 11.34
N LEU A 183 2.75 16.93 12.58
CA LEU A 183 3.68 16.47 13.63
C LEU A 183 3.25 15.17 14.29
N LYS A 184 2.05 14.68 13.97
CA LYS A 184 1.58 13.39 14.46
C LYS A 184 2.11 12.30 13.53
N GLY A 185 2.76 11.31 14.13
CA GLY A 185 3.20 10.12 13.42
C GLY A 185 2.04 9.31 12.84
N GLY A 186 2.37 8.16 12.26
CA GLY A 186 1.41 7.18 11.78
C GLY A 186 1.56 6.86 10.30
N ALA A 187 0.58 6.15 9.75
CA ALA A 187 0.75 5.37 8.52
C ALA A 187 0.99 6.18 7.22
N HIS A 188 0.93 7.52 7.24
CA HIS A 188 1.30 8.35 6.09
C HIS A 188 2.81 8.63 6.02
N GLY A 189 3.54 8.47 7.12
CA GLY A 189 5.00 8.52 7.13
C GLY A 189 5.61 9.93 6.99
N TYR A 190 4.85 10.99 7.28
CA TYR A 190 5.30 12.37 7.07
C TYR A 190 6.53 12.77 7.90
N LEU A 191 6.75 12.14 9.07
CA LEU A 191 7.93 12.38 9.90
C LEU A 191 9.15 11.61 9.40
N GLU A 192 8.90 10.56 8.61
CA GLU A 192 9.87 9.69 7.97
C GLU A 192 10.22 10.17 6.54
N GLY A 193 9.72 11.34 6.13
CA GLY A 193 10.02 11.94 4.83
C GLY A 193 9.34 11.26 3.65
N VAL A 194 8.22 10.57 3.92
CA VAL A 194 7.35 9.95 2.91
C VAL A 194 5.91 10.43 3.06
N GLY A 195 5.09 10.31 2.01
CA GLY A 195 3.74 10.85 2.01
C GLY A 195 2.66 9.90 1.53
N GLY A 196 1.67 10.48 0.86
CA GLY A 196 0.45 9.79 0.47
C GLY A 196 0.66 8.53 -0.38
N LEU A 197 1.76 8.47 -1.14
CA LEU A 197 2.05 7.37 -2.06
C LEU A 197 2.29 6.04 -1.31
N ALA A 198 2.98 6.07 -0.18
CA ALA A 198 3.28 4.90 0.66
C ALA A 198 2.08 4.38 1.48
N HIS A 199 1.05 5.21 1.68
CA HIS A 199 -0.10 4.83 2.49
C HIS A 199 -1.17 4.08 1.68
N SER A 200 -2.32 4.70 1.42
CA SER A 200 -3.45 4.06 0.73
C SER A 200 -3.19 3.89 -0.77
N SER A 201 -2.31 4.70 -1.33
CA SER A 201 -2.04 4.76 -2.77
C SER A 201 -1.33 3.50 -3.28
N TYR A 202 -0.47 2.87 -2.47
CA TYR A 202 0.18 1.61 -2.84
C TYR A 202 -0.82 0.51 -3.25
N HIS A 203 -1.99 0.41 -2.61
CA HIS A 203 -3.02 -0.56 -3.02
C HIS A 203 -3.46 -0.40 -4.48
N TYR A 204 -3.46 0.84 -4.98
CA TYR A 204 -3.83 1.14 -6.34
C TYR A 204 -2.66 0.95 -7.28
N VAL A 205 -1.43 1.32 -6.88
CA VAL A 205 -0.22 0.98 -7.64
C VAL A 205 -0.12 -0.54 -7.86
N ASP A 206 -0.41 -1.33 -6.82
CA ASP A 206 -0.54 -2.78 -6.92
C ASP A 206 -1.63 -3.20 -7.90
N THR A 207 -2.84 -2.63 -7.80
CA THR A 207 -3.95 -2.96 -8.70
C THR A 207 -3.59 -2.67 -10.17
N LEU A 208 -2.91 -1.56 -10.45
CA LEU A 208 -2.43 -1.22 -11.80
C LEU A 208 -1.45 -2.25 -12.32
N GLY A 209 -0.44 -2.60 -11.52
CA GLY A 209 0.56 -3.62 -11.87
C GLY A 209 -0.09 -5.00 -12.04
N TRP A 210 -1.02 -5.36 -11.17
CA TRP A 210 -1.72 -6.63 -11.22
C TRP A 210 -2.60 -6.75 -12.46
N TYR A 211 -3.43 -5.76 -12.78
CA TYR A 211 -4.27 -5.79 -13.97
C TYR A 211 -3.45 -5.81 -15.27
N LEU A 212 -2.34 -5.07 -15.31
CA LEU A 212 -1.42 -5.12 -16.45
C LEU A 212 -0.77 -6.51 -16.61
N GLN A 213 -0.48 -7.22 -15.51
CA GLN A 213 -0.02 -8.61 -15.57
C GLN A 213 -1.10 -9.55 -16.12
N MET A 214 -2.37 -9.37 -15.73
CA MET A 214 -3.49 -10.18 -16.23
C MET A 214 -3.72 -10.00 -17.73
N ALA A 215 -3.50 -8.80 -18.26
CA ALA A 215 -3.80 -8.46 -19.64
C ALA A 215 -2.72 -7.57 -20.27
N ARG A 216 -1.50 -8.10 -20.41
CA ARG A 216 -0.35 -7.33 -20.95
C ARG A 216 -0.39 -7.10 -22.46
N GLY A 217 -1.02 -8.01 -23.22
CA GLY A 217 -1.00 -7.96 -24.70
C GLY A 217 0.42 -7.89 -25.27
N ARG A 218 0.65 -6.94 -26.18
CA ARG A 218 1.97 -6.69 -26.79
C ARG A 218 2.86 -5.74 -25.99
N ALA A 219 2.48 -5.37 -24.76
CA ALA A 219 3.25 -4.46 -23.94
C ALA A 219 4.62 -5.05 -23.61
N ALA A 220 5.67 -4.30 -23.91
CA ALA A 220 7.05 -4.66 -23.60
C ALA A 220 7.73 -3.62 -22.69
N LYS A 221 7.26 -2.37 -22.70
CA LYS A 221 7.85 -1.28 -21.90
C LYS A 221 6.78 -0.36 -21.35
N LEU A 222 7.11 0.28 -20.24
CA LEU A 222 6.32 1.35 -19.64
C LEU A 222 7.15 2.62 -19.60
N ARG A 223 6.63 3.72 -20.13
CA ARG A 223 7.23 5.05 -19.95
C ARG A 223 6.41 5.83 -18.94
N VAL A 224 6.97 6.07 -17.78
CA VAL A 224 6.35 6.70 -16.63
C VAL A 224 6.74 8.18 -16.56
N SER A 225 5.76 9.05 -16.45
CA SER A 225 5.93 10.50 -16.31
C SER A 225 5.15 11.01 -15.11
N LEU A 226 5.71 11.99 -14.41
CA LEU A 226 5.02 12.76 -13.38
C LEU A 226 4.27 13.91 -14.04
N SER A 227 2.97 14.01 -13.81
CA SER A 227 2.14 15.12 -14.29
C SER A 227 2.11 16.29 -13.32
N TYR A 228 1.95 15.99 -12.02
CA TYR A 228 2.13 16.97 -10.95
C TYR A 228 2.36 16.27 -9.61
N VAL A 229 2.89 17.03 -8.66
CA VAL A 229 2.94 16.70 -7.23
C VAL A 229 2.61 17.97 -6.44
N ASN A 230 1.79 17.82 -5.40
CA ASN A 230 1.45 18.85 -4.43
C ASN A 230 1.97 18.37 -3.07
N ARG A 231 2.79 19.16 -2.40
CA ARG A 231 3.46 18.76 -1.15
C ARG A 231 2.79 19.39 0.07
N VAL A 232 3.21 18.95 1.26
CA VAL A 232 2.77 19.55 2.52
C VAL A 232 3.03 21.06 2.53
N ARG A 233 4.22 21.51 2.10
CA ARG A 233 4.52 22.95 2.00
C ARG A 233 3.54 23.74 1.12
N ASP A 234 3.10 23.14 0.02
CA ASP A 234 2.23 23.79 -0.97
C ASP A 234 0.80 23.88 -0.44
N TYR A 235 0.32 22.81 0.21
CA TYR A 235 -0.96 22.78 0.91
C TYR A 235 -1.05 23.84 2.01
N LEU A 236 0.02 23.99 2.81
CA LEU A 236 0.10 24.98 3.88
C LEU A 236 0.19 26.41 3.35
N ALA A 237 1.01 26.65 2.32
CA ALA A 237 1.10 27.95 1.66
C ALA A 237 -0.25 28.38 1.07
N GLY A 238 -1.03 27.44 0.56
CA GLY A 238 -2.39 27.68 0.07
C GLY A 238 -3.46 27.89 1.15
N ARG A 239 -3.12 27.71 2.44
CA ARG A 239 -4.01 27.92 3.61
C ARG A 239 -5.38 27.24 3.50
N ARG A 240 -5.48 26.14 2.75
CA ARG A 240 -6.76 25.44 2.47
C ARG A 240 -7.42 24.89 3.73
N TYR A 241 -6.66 24.68 4.79
CA TYR A 241 -7.14 24.20 6.08
C TYR A 241 -7.91 25.27 6.89
N GLN A 242 -7.73 26.56 6.61
CA GLN A 242 -8.32 27.64 7.43
C GLN A 242 -9.85 27.64 7.36
N GLN A 243 -10.43 27.46 6.17
CA GLN A 243 -11.88 27.34 6.02
C GLN A 243 -12.45 26.17 6.82
N LEU A 244 -11.70 25.07 6.91
CA LEU A 244 -12.11 23.91 7.70
C LEU A 244 -12.01 24.20 9.21
N MET A 245 -10.95 24.87 9.67
CA MET A 245 -10.83 25.31 11.07
C MET A 245 -12.01 26.20 11.48
N GLU A 246 -12.37 27.18 10.63
CA GLU A 246 -13.53 28.04 10.86
C GLU A 246 -14.83 27.25 11.01
N LEU A 247 -15.05 26.26 10.14
CA LEU A 247 -16.24 25.40 10.15
C LEU A 247 -16.29 24.46 11.36
N THR A 248 -15.15 23.92 11.80
CA THR A 248 -15.08 23.05 12.99
C THR A 248 -15.01 23.82 14.30
N GLY A 249 -15.03 25.15 14.25
CA GLY A 249 -14.98 26.02 15.43
C GLY A 249 -13.59 26.14 16.06
N GLU A 250 -12.54 25.71 15.37
CA GLU A 250 -11.15 25.83 15.80
C GLU A 250 -10.64 27.24 15.51
N ARG A 251 -10.29 27.99 16.56
CA ARG A 251 -9.82 29.39 16.45
C ARG A 251 -8.45 29.61 17.08
N ASP A 252 -7.77 28.54 17.47
CA ASP A 252 -6.48 28.64 18.15
C ASP A 252 -5.34 28.82 17.15
N LEU A 253 -4.74 30.01 17.15
CA LEU A 253 -3.57 30.35 16.33
C LEU A 253 -2.36 29.43 16.61
N ALA A 254 -2.28 28.82 17.79
CA ALA A 254 -1.23 27.86 18.13
C ALA A 254 -1.31 26.56 17.31
N LEU A 255 -2.44 26.29 16.66
CA LEU A 255 -2.61 25.17 15.74
C LEU A 255 -2.08 25.48 14.33
N GLU A 256 -1.89 26.77 14.02
CA GLU A 256 -1.40 27.25 12.72
C GLU A 256 0.11 27.56 12.73
N ASP A 257 0.61 28.16 13.80
CA ASP A 257 2.01 28.62 13.91
C ASP A 257 2.93 27.51 14.43
N VAL A 258 2.98 26.40 13.68
CA VAL A 258 3.81 25.24 14.01
C VAL A 258 4.96 25.10 13.02
N GLU A 259 6.18 25.05 13.55
CA GLU A 259 7.36 24.75 12.77
C GLU A 259 7.39 23.25 12.41
N LEU A 260 7.26 22.94 11.13
CA LEU A 260 7.33 21.57 10.63
C LEU A 260 8.75 21.25 10.13
N PRO A 261 9.26 20.02 10.38
CA PRO A 261 10.53 19.58 9.82
C PRO A 261 10.58 19.73 8.29
N ALA A 262 11.75 20.07 7.75
CA ALA A 262 11.94 20.24 6.30
C ALA A 262 11.54 18.98 5.49
N ARG A 263 11.82 17.78 6.03
CA ARG A 263 11.39 16.50 5.45
C ARG A 263 9.86 16.37 5.36
N THR A 264 9.15 16.81 6.39
CA THR A 264 7.69 16.78 6.44
C THR A 264 7.10 17.72 5.41
N LEU A 265 7.66 18.94 5.30
CA LEU A 265 7.28 19.92 4.29
C LEU A 265 7.51 19.42 2.85
N ALA A 266 8.49 18.54 2.66
CA ALA A 266 8.83 17.95 1.37
C ALA A 266 7.94 16.76 0.97
N CYS A 267 7.17 16.16 1.88
CA CYS A 267 6.35 14.98 1.58
C CYS A 267 5.23 15.29 0.57
N GLU A 268 4.95 14.34 -0.32
CA GLU A 268 3.83 14.40 -1.27
C GLU A 268 2.47 14.20 -0.58
N LEU A 269 1.50 15.03 -0.95
CA LEU A 269 0.10 14.91 -0.56
C LEU A 269 -0.76 14.45 -1.72
N ASP A 270 -0.67 15.17 -2.83
CA ASP A 270 -1.42 14.87 -4.05
C ASP A 270 -0.44 14.66 -5.20
N PHE A 271 -0.75 13.78 -6.13
CA PHE A 271 0.11 13.51 -7.28
C PHE A 271 -0.67 12.87 -8.41
N SER A 272 -0.12 13.00 -9.61
CA SER A 272 -0.61 12.28 -10.79
C SER A 272 0.52 11.83 -11.68
N PHE A 273 0.36 10.61 -12.22
CA PHE A 273 1.29 9.97 -13.12
C PHE A 273 0.58 9.55 -14.42
N VAL A 274 1.33 9.60 -15.51
CA VAL A 274 0.95 9.02 -16.79
C VAL A 274 1.96 7.94 -17.13
N VAL A 275 1.48 6.74 -17.43
CA VAL A 275 2.29 5.61 -17.90
C VAL A 275 1.88 5.28 -19.32
N GLN A 276 2.75 5.56 -20.29
CA GLN A 276 2.57 5.10 -21.66
C GLN A 276 2.95 3.63 -21.75
N VAL A 277 2.06 2.81 -22.29
CA VAL A 277 2.30 1.40 -22.55
C VAL A 277 2.84 1.27 -23.98
N LEU A 278 4.05 0.73 -24.11
CA LEU A 278 4.77 0.65 -25.39
C LEU A 278 5.02 -0.81 -25.76
N ASP A 279 5.00 -1.12 -27.05
CA ASP A 279 5.51 -2.39 -27.55
C ASP A 279 7.06 -2.40 -27.65
N ALA A 280 7.62 -3.51 -28.13
CA ALA A 280 9.07 -3.70 -28.24
C ALA A 280 9.75 -2.64 -29.14
N GLN A 281 9.02 -2.14 -30.14
CA GLN A 281 9.45 -1.13 -31.10
C GLN A 281 9.24 0.31 -30.60
N ASN A 282 8.81 0.49 -29.34
CA ASN A 282 8.45 1.77 -28.73
C ASN A 282 7.21 2.44 -29.34
N VAL A 283 6.34 1.68 -30.01
CA VAL A 283 5.05 2.22 -30.48
C VAL A 283 4.09 2.30 -29.29
N PRO A 284 3.46 3.46 -29.05
CA PRO A 284 2.41 3.58 -28.04
C PRO A 284 1.21 2.71 -28.39
N ILE A 285 0.89 1.76 -27.51
CA ILE A 285 -0.25 0.84 -27.66
C ILE A 285 -1.29 1.01 -26.54
N GLY A 286 -0.99 1.82 -25.53
CA GLY A 286 -1.94 2.18 -24.49
C GLY A 286 -1.45 3.25 -23.54
N VAL A 287 -2.31 3.64 -22.61
CA VAL A 287 -2.01 4.63 -21.58
C VAL A 287 -2.70 4.30 -20.26
N ILE A 288 -1.97 4.48 -19.17
CA ILE A 288 -2.49 4.39 -17.81
C ILE A 288 -2.34 5.76 -17.16
N THR A 289 -3.40 6.29 -16.59
CA THR A 289 -3.38 7.51 -15.78
C THR A 289 -3.70 7.16 -14.33
N TYR A 290 -2.86 7.61 -13.41
CA TYR A 290 -3.06 7.40 -11.98
C TYR A 290 -3.01 8.72 -11.25
N THR A 291 -4.10 9.07 -10.59
CA THR A 291 -4.21 10.30 -9.80
C THR A 291 -4.67 9.96 -8.39
N SER A 292 -3.94 10.49 -7.41
CA SER A 292 -4.26 10.36 -6.00
C SER A 292 -4.27 11.72 -5.34
N ASN A 293 -5.40 12.10 -4.78
CA ASN A 293 -5.58 13.39 -4.10
C ASN A 293 -6.04 13.17 -2.67
N HIS A 294 -5.23 13.61 -1.71
CA HIS A 294 -5.64 13.77 -0.33
C HIS A 294 -6.48 15.03 -0.14
N SER A 295 -6.13 16.15 -0.79
CA SER A 295 -6.74 17.46 -0.54
C SER A 295 -8.02 17.75 -1.36
N THR A 296 -8.95 16.80 -1.37
CA THR A 296 -10.27 16.91 -2.02
C THR A 296 -11.40 17.15 -1.03
N TYR A 297 -12.66 17.19 -1.50
CA TYR A 297 -13.86 17.25 -0.66
C TYR A 297 -13.75 16.34 0.58
N ALA A 298 -13.99 16.92 1.75
CA ALA A 298 -13.91 16.25 3.05
C ALA A 298 -15.13 16.62 3.91
N PRO A 299 -15.96 15.65 4.32
CA PRO A 299 -17.03 15.86 5.31
C PRO A 299 -16.48 15.83 6.75
N ARG A 300 -15.38 16.54 7.02
CA ARG A 300 -14.79 16.60 8.37
C ARG A 300 -15.66 17.50 9.24
N GLU A 301 -16.06 16.99 10.40
CA GLU A 301 -16.84 17.73 11.41
C GLU A 301 -16.02 17.92 12.69
N ASN A 302 -15.03 17.06 12.95
CA ASN A 302 -14.24 17.13 14.18
C ASN A 302 -13.11 18.16 14.07
N GLY A 303 -12.88 18.87 15.17
CA GLY A 303 -11.75 19.77 15.36
C GLY A 303 -10.41 19.05 15.58
N TYR A 304 -9.48 19.75 16.24
CA TYR A 304 -8.19 19.18 16.63
C TYR A 304 -8.32 18.50 17.99
N GLU A 305 -7.91 17.23 18.06
CA GLU A 305 -7.85 16.48 19.31
C GLU A 305 -6.41 15.99 19.52
N LYS A 306 -5.80 16.31 20.66
CA LYS A 306 -4.37 16.02 20.91
C LYS A 306 -4.08 14.52 20.90
N GLU A 307 -5.02 13.73 21.40
CA GLU A 307 -4.96 12.29 21.60
C GLU A 307 -5.21 11.51 20.29
N VAL A 308 -5.81 12.16 19.29
CA VAL A 308 -6.10 11.55 17.98
C VAL A 308 -4.87 11.62 17.09
N LEU A 309 -4.21 10.48 16.86
CA LEU A 309 -3.02 10.40 15.98
C LEU A 309 -3.33 10.80 14.53
N ASN A 310 -4.50 10.41 14.01
CA ASN A 310 -4.89 10.71 12.65
C ASN A 310 -6.42 10.86 12.57
N PRO A 311 -6.94 12.06 12.22
CA PRO A 311 -8.38 12.28 12.12
C PRO A 311 -9.04 11.31 11.14
N ALA A 312 -8.35 10.87 10.10
CA ALA A 312 -8.89 9.95 9.11
C ALA A 312 -9.22 8.53 9.63
N ASN A 313 -8.82 8.22 10.87
CA ASN A 313 -9.17 6.99 11.57
C ASN A 313 -10.37 7.15 12.50
N GLU A 314 -10.89 8.36 12.64
CA GLU A 314 -12.02 8.68 13.52
C GLU A 314 -13.31 8.85 12.73
N LYS A 315 -14.42 8.49 13.38
CA LYS A 315 -15.75 8.84 12.88
C LYS A 315 -15.83 10.38 12.82
N SER A 316 -16.32 10.90 11.70
CA SER A 316 -16.37 12.36 11.44
C SER A 316 -15.04 13.08 11.22
N GLY A 317 -13.92 12.36 11.11
CA GLY A 317 -12.64 12.96 10.70
C GLY A 317 -12.52 13.28 9.20
N GLY A 318 -13.60 13.12 8.44
CA GLY A 318 -13.74 13.61 7.06
C GLY A 318 -13.15 12.75 5.95
N ARG A 319 -12.63 11.56 6.26
CA ARG A 319 -12.08 10.67 5.23
C ARG A 319 -13.15 10.21 4.24
N MET A 320 -12.94 10.53 2.98
CA MET A 320 -13.63 9.94 1.83
C MET A 320 -12.89 8.71 1.33
N SER A 321 -13.63 7.82 0.68
CA SER A 321 -13.09 6.72 -0.09
C SER A 321 -13.65 6.75 -1.51
N GLN A 322 -13.40 7.85 -2.22
CA GLN A 322 -13.83 8.00 -3.59
C GLN A 322 -12.79 7.38 -4.53
N VAL A 323 -13.21 6.37 -5.28
CA VAL A 323 -12.37 5.63 -6.22
C VAL A 323 -13.13 5.47 -7.53
N TYR A 324 -12.48 5.80 -8.63
CA TYR A 324 -12.98 5.52 -9.96
C TYR A 324 -11.90 4.82 -10.77
N LEU A 325 -12.21 3.63 -11.28
CA LEU A 325 -11.39 2.94 -12.27
C LEU A 325 -12.18 2.85 -13.58
N ASP A 326 -11.53 3.13 -14.70
CA ASP A 326 -12.05 2.90 -16.05
C ASP A 326 -11.00 2.18 -16.88
N ILE A 327 -11.27 0.94 -17.28
CA ILE A 327 -10.30 0.01 -17.84
C ILE A 327 -10.83 -0.45 -19.19
N HIS A 328 -10.04 -0.31 -20.24
CA HIS A 328 -10.36 -0.78 -21.59
C HIS A 328 -9.29 -1.77 -22.03
N GLN A 329 -9.74 -2.93 -22.48
CA GLN A 329 -8.90 -3.97 -23.08
C GLN A 329 -9.20 -3.99 -24.58
N GLY A 330 -8.66 -3.00 -25.28
CA GLY A 330 -8.92 -2.76 -26.69
C GLY A 330 -10.41 -2.65 -26.99
N MET A 331 -10.84 -3.28 -28.07
CA MET A 331 -12.24 -3.36 -28.48
C MET A 331 -13.02 -4.49 -27.77
N MET A 332 -12.38 -5.27 -26.91
CA MET A 332 -12.93 -6.52 -26.38
C MET A 332 -13.82 -6.30 -25.17
N GLN A 333 -13.39 -5.47 -24.23
CA GLN A 333 -14.17 -5.15 -23.04
C GLN A 333 -13.79 -3.83 -22.39
N ASN A 334 -14.74 -3.31 -21.61
CA ASN A 334 -14.60 -2.18 -20.72
C ASN A 334 -15.10 -2.53 -19.32
N TRP A 335 -14.37 -2.08 -18.30
CA TRP A 335 -14.75 -2.18 -16.90
C TRP A 335 -14.71 -0.80 -16.25
N GLN A 336 -15.74 -0.51 -15.46
CA GLN A 336 -15.76 0.64 -14.56
C GLN A 336 -15.94 0.13 -13.12
N LEU A 337 -15.15 0.64 -12.19
CA LEU A 337 -15.32 0.42 -10.76
C LEU A 337 -15.54 1.77 -10.08
N ILE A 338 -16.62 1.90 -9.34
CA ILE A 338 -17.04 3.13 -8.68
C ILE A 338 -17.20 2.84 -7.19
N LYS A 339 -16.46 3.56 -6.36
CA LYS A 339 -16.65 3.64 -4.92
C LYS A 339 -16.79 5.11 -4.54
N ASN A 340 -17.76 5.47 -3.72
CA ASN A 340 -17.99 6.86 -3.35
C ASN A 340 -18.63 7.01 -1.96
N ASP A 341 -17.97 6.46 -0.94
CA ASP A 341 -18.48 6.48 0.43
C ASP A 341 -17.66 7.42 1.33
N ARG A 342 -18.33 7.97 2.34
CA ARG A 342 -17.68 8.49 3.55
C ARG A 342 -17.23 7.29 4.38
N VAL A 343 -15.95 7.22 4.73
CA VAL A 343 -15.42 6.12 5.54
C VAL A 343 -16.16 6.08 6.87
N PHE A 344 -16.50 4.86 7.33
CA PHE A 344 -17.37 4.55 8.49
C PHE A 344 -18.89 4.70 8.28
N TYR A 345 -19.35 5.16 7.12
CA TYR A 345 -20.79 5.34 6.83
C TYR A 345 -21.28 4.53 5.63
N GLY A 346 -20.36 3.88 4.92
CA GLY A 346 -20.66 3.02 3.79
C GLY A 346 -19.38 2.41 3.23
N ASP A 347 -19.56 1.36 2.49
CA ASP A 347 -18.48 0.57 1.92
C ASP A 347 -18.89 -0.09 0.59
N SER A 348 -19.87 0.51 -0.07
CA SER A 348 -20.45 0.02 -1.31
C SER A 348 -19.48 0.13 -2.49
N ILE A 349 -19.48 -0.86 -3.38
CA ILE A 349 -18.71 -0.79 -4.63
C ILE A 349 -19.66 -1.15 -5.77
N THR A 350 -19.67 -0.34 -6.83
CA THR A 350 -20.37 -0.66 -8.07
C THR A 350 -19.37 -1.01 -9.15
N THR A 351 -19.63 -2.08 -9.90
CA THR A 351 -18.90 -2.40 -11.13
C THR A 351 -19.84 -2.38 -12.33
N ILE A 352 -19.34 -1.88 -13.46
CA ILE A 352 -20.03 -1.93 -14.75
C ILE A 352 -19.09 -2.60 -15.74
N ARG A 353 -19.54 -3.69 -16.37
CA ARG A 353 -18.84 -4.36 -17.46
C ARG A 353 -19.58 -4.15 -18.77
N ARG A 354 -18.81 -3.87 -19.82
CA ARG A 354 -19.24 -3.99 -21.22
C ARG A 354 -18.29 -4.92 -21.94
N GLN A 355 -18.76 -5.80 -22.81
CA GLN A 355 -17.88 -6.66 -23.61
C GLN A 355 -18.48 -6.96 -24.98
N HIS A 356 -17.61 -7.35 -25.91
CA HIS A 356 -18.02 -7.73 -27.25
C HIS A 356 -19.02 -8.91 -27.20
N PRO A 357 -20.12 -8.92 -27.99
CA PRO A 357 -21.16 -9.94 -27.89
C PRO A 357 -20.69 -11.39 -28.15
N SER A 358 -19.58 -11.58 -28.88
CA SER A 358 -18.97 -12.91 -29.07
C SER A 358 -18.24 -13.43 -27.82
N LEU A 359 -17.97 -12.57 -26.83
CA LEU A 359 -17.31 -12.93 -25.58
C LEU A 359 -18.30 -13.30 -24.49
N GLY A 360 -19.53 -12.76 -24.53
CA GLY A 360 -20.62 -13.11 -23.63
C GLY A 360 -21.66 -11.99 -23.50
N GLU A 361 -22.29 -11.88 -22.32
CA GLU A 361 -23.27 -10.83 -21.97
C GLU A 361 -22.68 -9.43 -22.21
N GLU A 362 -23.28 -8.65 -23.11
CA GLU A 362 -22.75 -7.37 -23.60
C GLU A 362 -22.62 -6.31 -22.50
N TYR A 363 -23.55 -6.28 -21.54
CA TYR A 363 -23.59 -5.30 -20.46
C TYR A 363 -23.99 -5.95 -19.14
N ARG A 364 -23.25 -5.66 -18.08
CA ARG A 364 -23.62 -6.05 -16.72
C ARG A 364 -23.26 -4.94 -15.73
N LYS A 365 -24.20 -4.60 -14.84
CA LYS A 365 -23.94 -3.75 -13.67
C LYS A 365 -24.15 -4.57 -12.41
N THR A 366 -23.22 -4.50 -11.48
CA THR A 366 -23.29 -5.19 -10.19
C THR A 366 -23.00 -4.21 -9.07
N GLU A 367 -23.84 -4.23 -8.04
CA GLU A 367 -23.69 -3.45 -6.83
C GLU A 367 -23.37 -4.38 -5.67
N TYR A 368 -22.25 -4.11 -5.00
CA TYR A 368 -21.77 -4.85 -3.86
C TYR A 368 -22.02 -3.98 -2.62
N SER A 369 -23.19 -4.13 -2.02
CA SER A 369 -23.48 -3.60 -0.69
C SER A 369 -22.62 -4.36 0.32
N ASN A 370 -21.99 -3.69 1.29
CA ASN A 370 -21.08 -4.34 2.26
C ASN A 370 -19.89 -5.05 1.62
N ALA A 371 -19.27 -4.42 0.61
CA ALA A 371 -18.24 -5.06 -0.22
C ALA A 371 -17.02 -5.57 0.56
N TYR A 372 -16.86 -5.16 1.82
CA TYR A 372 -15.75 -5.56 2.69
C TYR A 372 -16.11 -6.61 3.74
N GLU A 373 -17.39 -7.00 3.84
CA GLU A 373 -17.88 -7.95 4.84
C GLU A 373 -18.49 -9.19 4.18
N GLU A 374 -19.19 -9.03 3.06
CA GLU A 374 -19.86 -10.12 2.38
C GLU A 374 -18.96 -10.73 1.29
N GLN A 375 -18.85 -12.06 1.29
CA GLN A 375 -18.15 -12.83 0.25
C GLN A 375 -16.66 -12.45 0.04
N THR A 376 -16.01 -11.87 1.06
CA THR A 376 -14.58 -11.55 1.02
C THR A 376 -13.85 -12.17 2.21
N ILE A 377 -12.58 -12.49 2.01
CA ILE A 377 -11.75 -13.02 3.09
C ILE A 377 -11.25 -11.83 3.89
N THR A 378 -11.61 -11.81 5.18
CA THR A 378 -11.27 -10.69 6.07
C THR A 378 -9.77 -10.68 6.40
N PRO A 379 -9.18 -9.51 6.72
CA PRO A 379 -7.79 -9.44 7.20
C PRO A 379 -7.52 -10.36 8.38
N ARG A 380 -8.51 -10.53 9.28
CA ARG A 380 -8.43 -11.46 10.40
C ARG A 380 -8.28 -12.92 9.94
N GLN A 381 -9.04 -13.35 8.96
CA GLN A 381 -8.95 -14.71 8.42
C GLN A 381 -7.62 -14.93 7.68
N LEU A 382 -7.16 -13.95 6.91
CA LEU A 382 -5.83 -13.99 6.29
C LEU A 382 -4.74 -14.15 7.36
N THR A 383 -4.65 -13.23 8.32
CA THR A 383 -3.62 -13.30 9.38
C THR A 383 -3.68 -14.62 10.16
N GLN A 384 -4.88 -15.13 10.46
CA GLN A 384 -5.01 -16.44 11.11
C GLN A 384 -4.47 -17.58 10.24
N SER A 385 -4.77 -17.57 8.94
CA SER A 385 -4.33 -18.62 8.02
C SER A 385 -2.82 -18.57 7.81
N PHE A 386 -2.23 -17.38 7.74
CA PHE A 386 -0.78 -17.22 7.69
C PHE A 386 -0.10 -17.83 8.93
N ILE A 387 -0.60 -17.52 10.13
CA ILE A 387 -0.03 -18.03 11.39
C ILE A 387 -0.18 -19.55 11.48
N LEU A 388 -1.34 -20.09 11.09
CA LEU A 388 -1.58 -21.53 11.06
C LEU A 388 -0.64 -22.24 10.07
N ALA A 389 -0.54 -21.72 8.84
CA ALA A 389 0.35 -22.28 7.82
C ALA A 389 1.83 -22.23 8.27
N SER A 390 2.23 -21.13 8.91
CA SER A 390 3.59 -20.97 9.45
C SER A 390 3.94 -22.00 10.52
N GLY A 391 2.94 -22.50 11.27
CA GLY A 391 3.08 -23.58 12.24
C GLY A 391 2.87 -24.98 11.66
N GLY A 392 2.79 -25.14 10.33
CA GLY A 392 2.58 -26.42 9.66
C GLY A 392 1.14 -26.95 9.69
N TYR A 393 0.15 -26.12 10.04
CA TYR A 393 -1.26 -26.52 10.00
C TYR A 393 -1.82 -26.40 8.59
N GLU A 394 -2.71 -27.32 8.23
CA GLU A 394 -3.49 -27.22 6.99
C GLU A 394 -4.42 -26.00 7.04
N VAL A 395 -4.45 -25.23 5.96
CA VAL A 395 -5.30 -24.06 5.79
C VAL A 395 -5.91 -24.06 4.41
N ASP A 396 -6.99 -23.31 4.24
CA ASP A 396 -7.61 -23.12 2.94
C ASP A 396 -6.60 -22.48 1.96
N ALA A 397 -6.32 -23.19 0.86
CA ALA A 397 -5.41 -22.72 -0.19
C ALA A 397 -5.88 -21.39 -0.79
N LEU A 398 -7.19 -21.13 -0.80
CA LEU A 398 -7.73 -19.84 -1.24
C LEU A 398 -7.20 -18.71 -0.36
N HIS A 399 -7.15 -18.89 0.96
CA HIS A 399 -6.62 -17.86 1.86
C HIS A 399 -5.15 -17.54 1.58
N LEU A 400 -4.33 -18.57 1.33
CA LEU A 400 -2.92 -18.37 1.00
C LEU A 400 -2.74 -17.67 -0.35
N SER A 401 -3.60 -17.97 -1.33
CA SER A 401 -3.54 -17.33 -2.66
C SER A 401 -3.85 -15.83 -2.66
N HIS A 402 -4.40 -15.29 -1.57
CA HIS A 402 -4.67 -13.85 -1.42
C HIS A 402 -3.52 -13.06 -0.79
N PHE A 403 -2.45 -13.72 -0.34
CA PHE A 403 -1.20 -13.03 -0.04
C PHE A 403 -0.44 -12.78 -1.32
N ALA A 404 -0.07 -11.52 -1.56
CA ALA A 404 0.85 -11.23 -2.64
C ALA A 404 2.25 -11.60 -2.19
N THR A 405 2.90 -12.50 -2.93
CA THR A 405 4.33 -12.79 -2.78
C THR A 405 5.16 -11.59 -3.21
N LEU A 406 6.47 -11.57 -2.91
CA LEU A 406 7.33 -10.52 -3.46
C LEU A 406 7.38 -10.63 -4.99
N GLN A 407 7.46 -11.85 -5.54
CA GLN A 407 7.54 -12.05 -6.98
C GLN A 407 6.34 -11.45 -7.73
N GLU A 408 5.11 -11.63 -7.23
CA GLU A 408 3.89 -11.07 -7.82
C GLU A 408 3.77 -9.54 -7.69
N GLN A 409 4.52 -8.95 -6.76
CA GLN A 409 4.58 -7.51 -6.53
C GLN A 409 5.70 -6.82 -7.32
N ARG A 410 6.52 -7.56 -8.07
CA ARG A 410 7.71 -7.02 -8.77
C ARG A 410 7.39 -5.83 -9.68
N LEU A 411 6.34 -5.94 -10.51
CA LEU A 411 5.90 -4.82 -11.35
C LEU A 411 5.34 -3.65 -10.53
N ALA A 412 4.54 -3.93 -9.50
CA ALA A 412 3.96 -2.90 -8.63
C ALA A 412 5.05 -2.12 -7.89
N MET A 413 6.06 -2.81 -7.36
CA MET A 413 7.19 -2.22 -6.67
C MET A 413 8.12 -1.44 -7.60
N ARG A 414 8.30 -1.89 -8.85
CA ARG A 414 9.05 -1.09 -9.82
C ARG A 414 8.31 0.19 -10.20
N LEU A 415 6.99 0.14 -10.41
CA LEU A 415 6.16 1.33 -10.63
C LEU A 415 6.23 2.28 -9.42
N PHE A 416 6.08 1.73 -8.21
CA PHE A 416 6.15 2.47 -6.95
C PHE A 416 7.49 3.18 -6.76
N SER A 417 8.61 2.49 -7.00
CA SER A 417 9.94 3.10 -6.97
C SER A 417 10.11 4.16 -8.05
N ALA A 418 9.67 3.91 -9.29
CA ALA A 418 9.76 4.90 -10.37
C ALA A 418 8.93 6.17 -10.07
N PHE A 419 7.79 6.03 -9.41
CA PHE A 419 6.98 7.16 -8.94
C PHE A 419 7.74 7.99 -7.89
N TYR A 420 8.37 7.35 -6.90
CA TYR A 420 9.21 8.06 -5.94
C TYR A 420 10.45 8.69 -6.58
N GLU A 421 11.12 8.00 -7.50
CA GLU A 421 12.27 8.56 -8.24
C GLU A 421 11.89 9.87 -8.94
N LEU A 422 10.72 9.90 -9.61
CA LEU A 422 10.22 11.11 -10.29
C LEU A 422 9.82 12.20 -9.29
N ILE A 423 9.16 11.86 -8.18
CA ILE A 423 8.80 12.83 -7.13
C ILE A 423 10.06 13.45 -6.51
N ALA A 424 11.08 12.66 -6.19
CA ALA A 424 12.33 13.16 -5.63
C ALA A 424 13.11 14.01 -6.66
N GLU A 425 13.11 13.61 -7.94
CA GLU A 425 13.77 14.37 -9.01
C GLU A 425 13.09 15.72 -9.27
N GLU A 426 11.76 15.80 -9.19
CA GLU A 426 11.02 17.08 -9.21
C GLU A 426 11.45 17.99 -8.04
N TYR A 427 11.54 17.43 -6.82
CA TYR A 427 11.93 18.21 -5.65
C TYR A 427 13.31 18.86 -5.82
N GLN A 428 14.28 18.09 -6.32
CA GLN A 428 15.66 18.55 -6.49
C GLN A 428 15.86 19.47 -7.69
N SER A 429 15.06 19.29 -8.74
CA SER A 429 15.11 20.17 -9.92
C SER A 429 14.54 21.55 -9.63
N GLY A 430 13.61 21.64 -8.68
CA GLY A 430 12.93 22.86 -8.27
C GLY A 430 11.46 22.87 -8.70
N PRO A 431 10.60 23.64 -8.00
CA PRO A 431 9.16 23.56 -8.18
C PRO A 431 8.71 23.78 -9.64
N GLY A 432 7.91 22.85 -10.15
CA GLY A 432 7.29 22.95 -11.47
C GLY A 432 8.20 22.54 -12.64
N ILE A 433 9.42 22.09 -12.37
CA ILE A 433 10.25 21.44 -13.39
C ILE A 433 9.82 19.98 -13.53
N VAL A 434 9.33 19.62 -14.71
CA VAL A 434 8.90 18.24 -14.99
C VAL A 434 10.13 17.35 -15.16
N PRO A 435 10.33 16.33 -14.32
CA PRO A 435 11.45 15.40 -14.45
C PRO A 435 11.34 14.57 -15.73
N PRO A 436 12.46 14.11 -16.30
CA PRO A 436 12.44 13.23 -17.47
C PRO A 436 11.71 11.92 -17.15
N ALA A 437 10.95 11.41 -18.13
CA ALA A 437 10.20 10.17 -17.98
C ALA A 437 11.13 8.96 -17.76
N LYS A 438 10.71 8.03 -16.90
CA LYS A 438 11.42 6.77 -16.61
C LYS A 438 10.89 5.66 -17.52
N THR A 439 11.78 4.85 -18.10
CA THR A 439 11.38 3.69 -18.91
C THR A 439 11.63 2.40 -18.13
N LEU A 440 10.62 1.54 -18.06
CA LEU A 440 10.66 0.23 -17.40
C LEU A 440 10.49 -0.87 -18.45
N LEU A 441 11.29 -1.94 -18.36
CA LEU A 441 11.19 -3.11 -19.25
C LEU A 441 10.29 -4.17 -18.60
N LEU A 442 9.23 -4.60 -19.27
CA LEU A 442 8.24 -5.51 -18.67
C LEU A 442 8.71 -6.96 -18.59
N ASP A 443 9.54 -7.41 -19.54
CA ASP A 443 10.04 -8.80 -19.57
C ASP A 443 10.88 -9.15 -18.32
N GLU A 444 11.44 -8.14 -17.66
CA GLU A 444 12.21 -8.29 -16.43
C GLU A 444 11.33 -8.24 -15.17
N LEU A 445 10.06 -7.84 -15.29
CA LEU A 445 9.19 -7.48 -14.16
C LEU A 445 7.95 -8.35 -14.03
N ILE A 446 7.51 -8.96 -15.13
CA ILE A 446 6.38 -9.85 -15.17
C ILE A 446 6.92 -11.28 -15.27
N SER A 447 6.71 -12.08 -14.24
CA SER A 447 6.91 -13.53 -14.38
C SER A 447 6.02 -14.05 -15.51
N PRO A 448 6.46 -15.05 -16.30
CA PRO A 448 5.50 -15.82 -17.08
C PRO A 448 4.40 -16.30 -16.13
N LEU A 449 3.14 -16.02 -16.47
CA LEU A 449 2.01 -16.55 -15.72
C LEU A 449 2.16 -18.08 -15.67
N PRO A 450 1.96 -18.71 -14.50
CA PRO A 450 2.11 -20.16 -14.35
C PRO A 450 1.17 -20.96 -15.27
#